data_AF-A0A420I415-F1
#
_entry.id   AF-A0A420I415-F1
#
_cell.length_a   1.000
_cell.length_b   1.000
_cell.length_c   1.000
_cell.angle_alpha   90.00
_cell.angle_beta   90.00
_cell.angle_gamma   90.00
#
_symmetry.space_group_name_H-M   'P 1'
#
loop_
_entity.id
_entity.type
_entity.pdbx_description
1 polymer ?
#
loop_
_entity_poly.entity_id
_entity_poly.type
_entity_poly.pdbx_seq_one_letter_code
_entity_poly.pdbx_strand_id
1 'polypeptide(L)'
;MADDEVIKLDNIAEFQSGDGVKWLKMLNHELRAQRKSLTPENILYCVDLKLTGDADRWIQQTAFVRRMLEDTSTVTEADFIRFEEAFKSRFPNTTTVGEVDVHAKLAKLQQEFDESLSEYSSGATALLHEFGFKDQVAGVELSAAAAGTLNSIKSKYIYGLSSAELRLEAINLQALLSSSLASCISIVNTVVKMLEHKKKL
;
A
#
# COMPACT_ATOMS: atom_id res chain seq x y z
N MET A 1 -16.27 44.41 12.52
CA MET A 1 -16.61 43.06 12.97
C MET A 1 -16.69 42.24 11.70
N ALA A 2 -15.61 41.57 11.32
CA ALA A 2 -15.62 40.72 10.13
C ALA A 2 -16.45 39.49 10.51
N ASP A 3 -17.49 39.21 9.75
CA ASP A 3 -18.26 37.97 9.90
C ASP A 3 -17.28 36.81 9.83
N ASP A 4 -17.16 36.08 10.93
CA ASP A 4 -16.37 34.86 11.00
C ASP A 4 -17.15 33.79 10.24
N GLU A 5 -17.13 33.89 8.91
CA GLU A 5 -17.87 32.98 8.04
C GLU A 5 -17.44 31.55 8.34
N VAL A 6 -18.38 30.70 8.69
CA VAL A 6 -18.16 29.28 8.95
C VAL A 6 -17.45 28.65 7.75
N ILE A 7 -16.36 27.90 7.99
CA ILE A 7 -15.69 27.14 6.93
C ILE A 7 -16.67 26.09 6.40
N LYS A 8 -16.99 26.15 5.11
CA LYS A 8 -17.85 25.15 4.46
C LYS A 8 -16.97 24.04 3.91
N LEU A 9 -17.39 22.79 4.08
CA LEU A 9 -16.61 21.64 3.61
C LEU A 9 -17.40 20.75 2.64
N ASP A 10 -18.41 21.30 1.98
CA ASP A 10 -19.33 20.57 1.10
C ASP A 10 -18.63 20.02 -0.15
N ASN A 11 -17.58 20.70 -0.62
CA ASN A 11 -16.80 20.32 -1.80
C ASN A 11 -15.60 19.39 -1.49
N ILE A 12 -15.38 19.07 -0.21
CA ILE A 12 -14.33 18.17 0.24
C ILE A 12 -14.96 16.86 0.71
N ALA A 13 -14.60 15.79 0.02
CA ALA A 13 -14.96 14.44 0.42
C ALA A 13 -14.30 14.09 1.76
N GLU A 14 -15.00 13.27 2.55
CA GLU A 14 -14.39 12.60 3.70
C GLU A 14 -13.19 11.76 3.24
N PHE A 15 -12.16 11.69 4.08
CA PHE A 15 -10.95 10.95 3.79
C PHE A 15 -10.83 9.76 4.72
N GLN A 16 -10.94 8.58 4.13
CA GLN A 16 -10.74 7.31 4.81
C GLN A 16 -9.31 6.77 4.62
N SER A 17 -8.85 6.79 3.36
CA SER A 17 -7.56 6.22 2.93
C SER A 17 -7.28 6.67 1.49
N GLY A 18 -6.04 6.53 1.02
CA GLY A 18 -5.64 6.83 -0.37
C GLY A 18 -4.63 7.97 -0.45
N ASP A 19 -4.72 8.79 -1.50
CA ASP A 19 -3.79 9.89 -1.76
C ASP A 19 -4.03 11.06 -0.82
N GLY A 20 -3.42 11.00 0.37
CA GLY A 20 -3.54 12.04 1.38
C GLY A 20 -2.91 13.36 0.96
N VAL A 21 -1.86 13.33 0.14
CA VAL A 21 -1.19 14.54 -0.36
C VAL A 21 -2.11 15.31 -1.30
N LYS A 22 -2.77 14.63 -2.25
CA LYS A 22 -3.75 15.25 -3.14
C LYS A 22 -4.95 15.75 -2.36
N TRP A 23 -5.44 14.97 -1.39
CA TRP A 23 -6.57 15.37 -0.56
C TRP A 23 -6.27 16.66 0.25
N LEU A 24 -5.11 16.74 0.91
CA LEU A 24 -4.67 17.96 1.61
C LEU A 24 -4.53 19.17 0.66
N LYS A 25 -4.04 18.95 -0.57
CA LYS A 25 -3.98 20.01 -1.59
C LYS A 25 -5.36 20.50 -1.98
N MET A 26 -6.33 19.60 -2.12
CA MET A 26 -7.73 19.96 -2.42
C MET A 26 -8.33 20.75 -1.26
N LEU A 27 -8.10 20.33 -0.01
CA LEU A 27 -8.54 21.07 1.17
C LEU A 27 -7.97 22.50 1.19
N ASN A 28 -6.67 22.64 0.98
CA ASN A 28 -6.01 23.96 0.91
C ASN A 28 -6.55 24.82 -0.24
N HIS A 29 -6.90 24.21 -1.38
CA HIS A 29 -7.53 24.92 -2.49
C HIS A 29 -8.92 25.42 -2.13
N GLU A 30 -9.72 24.61 -1.46
CA GLU A 30 -11.07 24.96 -1.02
C GLU A 30 -11.05 26.10 0.01
N LEU A 31 -10.16 26.02 1.00
CA LEU A 31 -9.97 27.09 1.98
C LEU A 31 -9.60 28.43 1.30
N ARG A 32 -8.71 28.38 0.30
CA ARG A 32 -8.36 29.57 -0.50
C ARG A 32 -9.54 30.09 -1.32
N ALA A 33 -10.35 29.20 -1.91
CA ALA A 33 -11.54 29.58 -2.66
C ALA A 33 -12.56 30.33 -1.78
N GLN A 34 -12.63 29.96 -0.50
CA GLN A 34 -13.43 30.62 0.53
C GLN A 34 -12.73 31.81 1.18
N ARG A 35 -11.56 32.22 0.69
CA ARG A 35 -10.73 33.32 1.24
C ARG A 35 -10.37 33.12 2.72
N LYS A 36 -10.29 31.87 3.17
CA LYS A 36 -9.83 31.50 4.52
C LYS A 36 -8.31 31.45 4.55
N SER A 37 -7.75 31.84 5.69
CA SER A 37 -6.32 31.74 5.93
C SER A 37 -5.91 30.27 6.05
N LEU A 38 -4.78 29.91 5.44
CA LEU A 38 -4.17 28.59 5.56
C LEU A 38 -3.33 28.51 6.83
N THR A 39 -3.94 28.81 7.98
CA THR A 39 -3.30 28.62 9.28
C THR A 39 -3.34 27.14 9.68
N PRO A 40 -2.37 26.67 10.47
CA PRO A 40 -2.42 25.32 11.06
C PRO A 40 -3.76 24.99 11.70
N GLU A 41 -4.30 25.94 12.47
CA GLU A 41 -5.59 25.82 13.15
C GLU A 41 -6.73 25.50 12.17
N ASN A 42 -6.90 26.34 11.14
CA ASN A 42 -7.98 26.16 10.16
C ASN A 42 -7.86 24.85 9.40
N ILE A 43 -6.64 24.49 9.00
CA ILE A 43 -6.40 23.26 8.25
C ILE A 43 -6.70 22.05 9.13
N LEU A 44 -6.15 22.01 10.35
CA LEU A 44 -6.33 20.89 11.27
C LEU A 44 -7.77 20.73 11.75
N TYR A 45 -8.48 21.84 11.97
CA TYR A 45 -9.92 21.81 12.25
C TYR A 45 -10.70 21.11 11.13
N CYS A 46 -10.39 21.45 9.87
CA CYS A 46 -11.05 20.82 8.72
C CYS A 46 -10.63 19.35 8.52
N VAL A 47 -9.38 19.03 8.85
CA VAL A 47 -8.88 17.65 8.86
C VAL A 47 -9.71 16.83 9.85
N ASP A 48 -9.80 17.25 11.11
CA ASP A 48 -10.53 16.51 12.15
C ASP A 48 -11.97 16.20 11.74
N LEU A 49 -12.66 17.18 11.15
CA LEU A 49 -14.05 17.02 10.68
C LEU A 49 -14.24 16.07 9.49
N LYS A 50 -13.18 15.79 8.73
CA LYS A 50 -13.28 15.04 7.46
C LYS A 50 -12.59 13.69 7.49
N LEU A 51 -11.84 13.38 8.53
CA LEU A 51 -11.22 12.06 8.65
C LEU A 51 -12.25 11.02 9.12
N THR A 52 -12.22 9.86 8.47
CA THR A 52 -13.10 8.72 8.80
C THR A 52 -12.33 7.41 8.64
N GLY A 53 -12.93 6.29 9.04
CA GLY A 53 -12.41 4.93 8.85
C GLY A 53 -10.93 4.72 9.24
N ASP A 54 -10.05 4.42 8.28
CA ASP A 54 -8.62 4.13 8.56
C ASP A 54 -7.84 5.37 9.00
N ALA A 55 -8.18 6.55 8.46
CA ALA A 55 -7.56 7.81 8.85
C ALA A 55 -7.93 8.23 10.28
N ASP A 56 -9.20 8.09 10.66
CA ASP A 56 -9.62 8.32 12.04
C ASP A 56 -8.94 7.34 13.00
N ARG A 57 -8.90 6.04 12.66
CA ARG A 57 -8.19 5.03 13.46
C ARG A 57 -6.71 5.36 13.64
N TRP A 58 -6.06 5.90 12.61
CA TRP A 58 -4.67 6.32 12.69
C TRP A 58 -4.46 7.50 13.66
N ILE A 59 -5.36 8.49 13.68
CA ILE A 59 -5.35 9.56 14.69
C ILE A 59 -5.45 8.94 16.09
N GLN A 60 -6.42 8.03 16.28
CA GLN A 60 -6.61 7.35 17.56
C GLN A 60 -5.41 6.50 17.97
N GLN A 61 -4.51 6.13 17.05
CA GLN A 61 -3.28 5.38 17.38
C GLN A 61 -2.05 6.29 17.52
N THR A 62 -2.12 7.54 17.05
CA THR A 62 -0.98 8.46 16.98
C THR A 62 -1.14 9.60 17.98
N ALA A 63 -0.62 9.41 19.19
CA ALA A 63 -0.90 10.27 20.34
C ALA A 63 -0.59 11.77 20.12
N PHE A 64 0.46 12.12 19.37
CA PHE A 64 0.77 13.53 19.13
C PHE A 64 -0.21 14.18 18.14
N VAL A 65 -0.64 13.46 17.10
CA VAL A 65 -1.64 13.94 16.13
C VAL A 65 -2.97 14.15 16.82
N ARG A 66 -3.40 13.18 17.65
CA ARG A 66 -4.63 13.31 18.42
C ARG A 66 -4.66 14.57 19.29
N ARG A 67 -3.60 14.82 20.05
CA ARG A 67 -3.49 16.02 20.89
C ARG A 67 -3.56 17.32 20.11
N MET A 68 -2.98 17.34 18.90
CA MET A 68 -3.04 18.52 18.03
C MET A 68 -4.44 18.78 17.48
N LEU A 69 -5.22 17.72 17.22
CA LEU A 69 -6.59 17.84 16.70
C LEU A 69 -7.60 18.14 17.82
N GLU A 70 -7.34 17.67 19.05
CA GLU A 70 -8.17 17.99 20.24
C GLU A 70 -8.14 19.48 20.60
N ASP A 71 -7.01 20.17 20.37
CA ASP A 71 -6.87 21.62 20.56
C ASP A 71 -5.98 22.24 19.48
N THR A 72 -6.60 22.62 18.37
CA THR A 72 -5.93 23.20 17.21
C THR A 72 -5.40 24.62 17.44
N SER A 73 -5.86 25.31 18.50
CA SER A 73 -5.51 26.71 18.79
C SER A 73 -4.09 26.89 19.34
N THR A 74 -3.52 25.81 19.89
CA THR A 74 -2.17 25.80 20.48
C THR A 74 -1.09 25.27 19.54
N VAL A 75 -1.48 24.86 18.33
CA VAL A 75 -0.60 24.22 17.35
C VAL A 75 0.40 25.24 16.78
N THR A 76 1.68 24.91 16.87
CA THR A 76 2.74 25.69 16.25
C THR A 76 2.97 25.27 14.79
N GLU A 77 3.65 26.11 14.01
CA GLU A 77 4.05 25.77 12.63
C GLU A 77 4.93 24.50 12.60
N ALA A 78 5.79 24.31 13.60
CA ALA A 78 6.65 23.12 13.69
C ALA A 78 5.83 21.85 13.95
N ASP A 79 4.80 21.94 14.79
CA ASP A 79 3.87 20.83 15.02
C ASP A 79 3.08 20.51 13.74
N PHE A 80 2.64 21.55 13.03
CA PHE A 80 1.94 21.40 11.75
C PHE A 80 2.80 20.73 10.69
N ILE A 81 4.06 21.12 10.54
CA ILE A 81 5.03 20.46 9.65
C ILE A 81 5.16 18.98 10.03
N ARG A 82 5.29 18.68 11.32
CA ARG A 82 5.39 17.31 11.82
C ARG A 82 4.12 16.49 11.54
N PHE A 83 2.94 17.10 11.67
CA PHE A 83 1.67 16.49 11.26
C PHE A 83 1.67 16.21 9.77
N GLU A 84 2.02 17.18 8.93
CA GLU A 84 2.06 17.00 7.47
C GLU A 84 3.01 15.87 7.08
N GLU A 85 4.21 15.80 7.66
CA GLU A 85 5.17 14.72 7.41
C GLU A 85 4.59 13.35 7.80
N ALA A 86 3.97 13.25 8.98
CA ALA A 86 3.36 12.01 9.44
C ALA A 86 2.14 11.60 8.60
N PHE A 87 1.31 12.56 8.22
CA PHE A 87 0.14 12.34 7.37
C PHE A 87 0.56 11.88 5.98
N LYS A 88 1.56 12.53 5.36
CA LYS A 88 2.11 12.15 4.05
C LYS A 88 2.86 10.83 4.10
N SER A 89 3.50 10.50 5.23
CA SER A 89 4.12 9.20 5.43
C SER A 89 3.08 8.08 5.53
N ARG A 90 1.96 8.33 6.23
CA ARG A 90 0.87 7.37 6.38
C ARG A 90 0.04 7.22 5.10
N PHE A 91 -0.25 8.34 4.44
CA PHE A 91 -1.08 8.46 3.25
C PHE A 91 -0.26 9.13 2.13
N PRO A 92 0.69 8.38 1.53
CA PRO A 92 1.58 8.94 0.52
C PRO A 92 0.82 9.39 -0.71
N ASN A 93 1.49 10.22 -1.52
CA ASN A 93 1.04 10.63 -2.84
C ASN A 93 0.99 9.39 -3.74
N THR A 94 -0.07 8.59 -3.63
CA THR A 94 -0.32 7.52 -4.58
C THR A 94 -0.79 8.19 -5.84
N THR A 95 0.16 8.56 -6.71
CA THR A 95 -0.12 8.76 -8.13
C THR A 95 -1.00 7.58 -8.53
N THR A 96 -2.27 7.86 -8.78
CA THR A 96 -3.26 6.87 -9.18
C THR A 96 -2.83 6.26 -10.51
N VAL A 97 -1.98 5.24 -10.46
CA VAL A 97 -2.22 4.05 -11.26
C VAL A 97 -3.39 3.42 -10.54
N GLY A 98 -4.58 3.52 -11.15
CA GLY A 98 -5.88 3.34 -10.51
C GLY A 98 -5.88 2.16 -9.56
N GLU A 99 -6.53 2.36 -8.39
CA GLU A 99 -6.75 1.36 -7.33
C GLU A 99 -6.44 -0.03 -7.86
N VAL A 100 -5.20 -0.46 -7.66
CA VAL A 100 -4.75 -1.73 -8.20
C VAL A 100 -5.59 -2.72 -7.45
N ASP A 101 -6.66 -3.21 -8.09
CA ASP A 101 -7.50 -4.25 -7.53
C ASP A 101 -6.59 -5.46 -7.38
N VAL A 102 -6.00 -5.56 -6.19
CA VAL A 102 -5.02 -6.57 -5.82
C VAL A 102 -5.64 -7.94 -6.07
N HIS A 103 -6.95 -8.08 -5.82
CA HIS A 103 -7.67 -9.32 -6.09
C HIS A 103 -7.80 -9.60 -7.58
N ALA A 104 -8.20 -8.63 -8.41
CA ALA A 104 -8.30 -8.82 -9.86
C ALA A 104 -6.92 -9.06 -10.51
N LYS A 105 -5.88 -8.38 -10.06
CA LYS A 105 -4.51 -8.58 -10.55
C LYS A 105 -3.93 -9.93 -10.12
N LEU A 106 -4.11 -10.31 -8.86
CA LEU A 106 -3.74 -11.64 -8.37
C LEU A 106 -4.53 -12.76 -9.06
N ALA A 107 -5.79 -12.52 -9.41
CA ALA A 107 -6.60 -13.50 -10.15
C ALA A 107 -6.07 -13.75 -11.57
N LYS A 108 -5.39 -12.76 -12.16
CA LYS A 108 -4.75 -12.87 -13.48
C LYS A 108 -3.32 -13.44 -13.41
N LEU A 109 -2.75 -13.63 -12.22
CA LEU A 109 -1.41 -14.20 -12.08
C LEU A 109 -1.47 -15.72 -12.33
N GLN A 110 -1.48 -16.10 -13.59
CA GLN A 110 -1.55 -17.47 -14.09
C GLN A 110 -0.55 -17.59 -15.23
N GLN A 111 0.27 -18.65 -15.23
CA GLN A 111 1.20 -18.90 -16.31
C GLN A 111 0.41 -19.34 -17.54
N GLU A 112 0.55 -18.59 -18.62
CA GLU A 112 -0.06 -18.96 -19.91
C GLU A 112 0.67 -20.16 -20.53
N PHE A 113 0.00 -20.87 -21.45
CA PHE A 113 0.53 -22.10 -22.01
C PHE A 113 1.84 -21.91 -22.79
N ASP A 114 1.99 -20.77 -23.46
CA ASP A 114 3.15 -20.37 -24.27
C ASP A 114 4.14 -19.46 -23.51
N GLU A 115 3.80 -19.06 -22.28
CA GLU A 115 4.65 -18.19 -21.47
C GLU A 115 5.80 -18.98 -20.84
N SER A 116 7.03 -18.50 -21.06
CA SER A 116 8.19 -19.10 -20.42
C SER A 116 8.17 -18.88 -18.91
N LEU A 117 8.77 -19.79 -18.14
CA LEU A 117 8.84 -19.65 -16.68
C LEU A 117 9.56 -18.36 -16.26
N SER A 118 10.54 -17.89 -17.04
CA SER A 118 11.24 -16.63 -16.80
C SER A 118 10.34 -15.42 -16.98
N GLU A 119 9.48 -15.40 -18.00
CA GLU A 119 8.50 -14.34 -18.21
C GLU A 119 7.47 -14.33 -17.08
N TYR A 120 6.94 -15.51 -16.74
CA TYR A 120 5.98 -15.64 -15.65
C TYR A 120 6.54 -15.19 -14.29
N SER A 121 7.79 -15.57 -13.99
CA SER A 121 8.48 -15.15 -12.76
C SER A 121 8.77 -13.66 -12.73
N SER A 122 9.04 -13.06 -13.90
CA SER A 122 9.19 -11.61 -14.04
C SER A 122 7.86 -10.89 -13.82
N GLY A 123 6.75 -11.46 -14.32
CA GLY A 123 5.39 -10.96 -14.07
C GLY A 123 5.02 -10.95 -12.58
N ALA A 124 5.33 -12.03 -11.86
CA ALA A 124 5.12 -12.10 -10.41
C ALA A 124 5.94 -11.03 -9.64
N THR A 125 7.18 -10.80 -10.08
CA THR A 125 8.07 -9.78 -9.49
C THR A 125 7.56 -8.37 -9.79
N ALA A 126 7.13 -8.11 -11.02
CA ALA A 126 6.53 -6.84 -11.41
C ALA A 126 5.26 -6.53 -10.60
N LEU A 127 4.45 -7.55 -10.31
CA LEU A 127 3.25 -7.41 -9.49
C LEU A 127 3.56 -6.98 -8.05
N LEU A 128 4.62 -7.52 -7.46
CA LEU A 128 5.09 -7.11 -6.13
C LEU A 128 5.49 -5.62 -6.10
N HIS A 129 6.23 -5.18 -7.13
CA HIS A 129 6.62 -3.77 -7.29
C HIS A 129 5.42 -2.86 -7.54
N GLU A 130 4.45 -3.31 -8.34
CA GLU A 130 3.24 -2.55 -8.66
C GLU A 130 2.37 -2.31 -7.43
N PHE A 131 2.29 -3.28 -6.51
CA PHE A 131 1.60 -3.09 -5.24
C PHE A 131 2.37 -2.21 -4.24
N GLY A 132 3.55 -1.71 -4.61
CA GLY A 132 4.38 -0.86 -3.76
C GLY A 132 5.08 -1.59 -2.61
N PHE A 133 5.08 -2.93 -2.62
CA PHE A 133 5.74 -3.73 -1.59
C PHE A 133 7.16 -4.10 -2.02
N LYS A 134 8.05 -4.18 -1.03
CA LYS A 134 9.39 -4.72 -1.22
C LYS A 134 9.38 -6.21 -0.90
N ASP A 135 10.21 -6.98 -1.59
CA ASP A 135 10.43 -8.37 -1.21
C ASP A 135 11.07 -8.45 0.18
N GLN A 136 10.91 -9.59 0.84
CA GLN A 136 11.47 -9.83 2.15
C GLN A 136 13.00 -9.85 2.09
N VAL A 137 13.64 -8.95 2.83
CA VAL A 137 15.10 -8.89 3.01
C VAL A 137 15.47 -9.48 4.37
N ALA A 138 16.58 -10.22 4.44
CA ALA A 138 17.04 -10.81 5.70
C ALA A 138 17.27 -9.73 6.78
N GLY A 139 16.71 -9.94 7.97
CA GLY A 139 16.87 -9.04 9.12
C GLY A 139 15.94 -7.81 9.13
N VAL A 140 15.03 -7.66 8.17
CA VAL A 140 14.05 -6.56 8.13
C VAL A 140 12.65 -7.13 8.37
N GLU A 141 11.92 -6.65 9.37
CA GLU A 141 10.53 -7.07 9.57
C GLU A 141 9.59 -6.37 8.58
N LEU A 142 8.75 -7.15 7.89
CA LEU A 142 7.65 -6.62 7.11
C LEU A 142 6.46 -6.28 8.02
N SER A 143 5.70 -5.25 7.65
CA SER A 143 4.40 -5.01 8.28
C SER A 143 3.46 -6.19 8.02
N ALA A 144 2.47 -6.41 8.88
CA ALA A 144 1.50 -7.50 8.71
C ALA A 144 0.79 -7.45 7.35
N ALA A 145 0.45 -6.24 6.87
CA ALA A 145 -0.14 -6.04 5.55
C ALA A 145 0.82 -6.44 4.42
N ALA A 146 2.09 -6.00 4.48
CA ALA A 146 3.09 -6.36 3.48
C ALA A 146 3.37 -7.88 3.45
N ALA A 147 3.45 -8.50 4.62
CA ALA A 147 3.63 -9.95 4.74
C ALA A 147 2.43 -10.72 4.16
N GLY A 148 1.20 -10.25 4.42
CA GLY A 148 -0.02 -10.84 3.86
C GLY A 148 -0.08 -10.77 2.33
N THR A 149 0.27 -9.62 1.75
CA THR A 149 0.34 -9.44 0.29
C THR A 149 1.42 -10.32 -0.34
N LEU A 150 2.62 -10.35 0.25
CA LEU A 150 3.72 -11.20 -0.24
C LEU A 150 3.33 -12.69 -0.22
N ASN A 151 2.70 -13.15 0.86
CA ASN A 151 2.19 -14.52 0.95
C ASN A 151 1.11 -14.82 -0.10
N SER A 152 0.26 -13.84 -0.40
CA SER A 152 -0.76 -13.97 -1.44
C SER A 152 -0.15 -14.08 -2.84
N ILE A 153 0.87 -13.26 -3.15
CA ILE A 153 1.61 -13.34 -4.42
C ILE A 153 2.32 -14.69 -4.55
N LYS A 154 3.09 -15.13 -3.54
CA LYS A 154 3.76 -16.44 -3.58
C LYS A 154 2.78 -17.59 -3.82
N SER A 155 1.65 -17.57 -3.10
CA SER A 155 0.61 -18.60 -3.26
C SER A 155 0.05 -18.59 -4.67
N LYS A 156 -0.29 -17.42 -5.21
CA LYS A 156 -0.82 -17.30 -6.57
C LYS A 156 0.20 -17.68 -7.64
N TYR A 157 1.46 -17.29 -7.47
CA TYR A 157 2.56 -17.71 -8.34
C TYR A 157 2.69 -19.24 -8.40
N ILE A 158 2.73 -19.92 -7.24
CA ILE A 158 2.84 -21.39 -7.21
C ILE A 158 1.61 -22.05 -7.81
N TYR A 159 0.40 -21.67 -7.40
CA TYR A 159 -0.81 -22.30 -7.94
C TYR A 159 -1.06 -21.96 -9.41
N GLY A 160 -0.52 -20.84 -9.88
CA GLY A 160 -0.63 -20.36 -11.26
C GLY A 160 0.39 -20.97 -12.22
N LEU A 161 1.39 -21.74 -11.78
CA LEU A 161 2.27 -22.46 -12.72
C LEU A 161 1.46 -23.42 -13.60
N SER A 162 1.78 -23.52 -14.89
CA SER A 162 1.00 -24.31 -15.85
C SER A 162 1.17 -25.83 -15.63
N SER A 163 2.36 -26.27 -15.25
CA SER A 163 2.69 -27.68 -15.01
C SER A 163 2.27 -28.16 -13.62
N ALA A 164 1.32 -29.09 -13.55
CA ALA A 164 0.87 -29.69 -12.29
C ALA A 164 1.98 -30.44 -11.55
N GLU A 165 2.87 -31.11 -12.27
CA GLU A 165 4.04 -31.81 -11.71
C GLU A 165 5.02 -30.81 -11.05
N LEU A 166 5.31 -29.70 -11.75
CA LEU A 166 6.17 -28.64 -11.24
C LEU A 166 5.57 -27.99 -9.99
N ARG A 167 4.25 -27.72 -9.99
CA ARG A 167 3.54 -27.18 -8.83
C ARG A 167 3.69 -28.07 -7.60
N LEU A 168 3.39 -29.36 -7.76
CA LEU A 168 3.39 -30.30 -6.65
C LEU A 168 4.80 -30.41 -6.04
N GLU A 169 5.82 -30.54 -6.88
CA GLU A 169 7.20 -30.69 -6.41
C GLU A 169 7.74 -29.38 -5.80
N ALA A 170 7.34 -28.21 -6.30
CA ALA A 170 7.65 -26.93 -5.67
C ALA A 170 7.01 -26.79 -4.28
N ILE A 171 5.76 -27.24 -4.11
CA ILE A 171 5.09 -27.29 -2.80
C ILE A 171 5.84 -28.25 -1.86
N ASN A 172 6.25 -29.42 -2.35
CA ASN A 172 7.03 -30.40 -1.56
C ASN A 172 8.37 -29.83 -1.09
N LEU A 173 9.03 -28.99 -1.91
CA LEU A 173 10.22 -28.24 -1.52
C LEU A 173 9.92 -26.94 -0.75
N GLN A 174 8.72 -26.82 -0.19
CA GLN A 174 8.33 -25.74 0.72
C GLN A 174 8.37 -24.34 0.08
N ALA A 175 8.14 -24.22 -1.22
CA ALA A 175 8.15 -22.92 -1.91
C ALA A 175 7.19 -21.89 -1.29
N LEU A 176 6.02 -22.34 -0.79
CA LEU A 176 5.05 -21.47 -0.12
C LEU A 176 5.55 -20.90 1.21
N LEU A 177 6.41 -21.65 1.91
CA LEU A 177 6.99 -21.28 3.20
C LEU A 177 8.27 -20.45 3.07
N SER A 178 8.74 -20.18 1.84
CA SER A 178 9.89 -19.32 1.63
C SER A 178 9.66 -17.94 2.23
N SER A 179 10.70 -17.30 2.74
CA SER A 179 10.58 -15.97 3.34
C SER A 179 10.30 -14.88 2.30
N SER A 180 10.78 -15.05 1.06
CA SER A 180 10.69 -14.07 -0.03
C SER A 180 10.12 -14.68 -1.31
N LEU A 181 9.67 -13.82 -2.23
CA LEU A 181 9.27 -14.22 -3.59
C LEU A 181 10.50 -14.70 -4.38
N ALA A 182 11.65 -14.03 -4.24
CA ALA A 182 12.90 -14.46 -4.88
C ALA A 182 13.29 -15.90 -4.46
N SER A 183 13.16 -16.24 -3.18
CA SER A 183 13.41 -17.61 -2.70
C SER A 183 12.37 -18.60 -3.24
N CYS A 184 11.10 -18.19 -3.34
CA CYS A 184 10.05 -19.01 -3.95
C CYS A 184 10.39 -19.36 -5.41
N ILE A 185 10.75 -18.36 -6.21
CA ILE A 185 11.16 -18.52 -7.62
C ILE A 185 12.40 -19.40 -7.74
N SER A 186 13.39 -19.23 -6.84
CA SER A 186 14.60 -20.06 -6.81
C SER A 186 14.30 -21.54 -6.56
N ILE A 187 13.34 -21.84 -5.66
CA ILE A 187 12.88 -23.21 -5.41
C ILE A 187 12.23 -23.79 -6.68
N VAL A 188 11.35 -23.04 -7.36
CA VAL A 188 10.72 -23.51 -8.62
C VAL A 188 11.78 -23.81 -9.68
N ASN A 189 12.77 -22.92 -9.87
CA ASN A 189 13.87 -23.16 -10.81
C ASN A 189 14.73 -24.39 -10.44
N THR A 190 14.90 -24.67 -9.15
CA THR A 190 15.54 -25.89 -8.68
C THR A 190 14.75 -27.13 -9.07
N VAL A 191 13.43 -27.10 -8.90
CA VAL A 191 12.54 -28.20 -9.28
C VAL A 191 12.59 -28.46 -10.79
N VAL A 192 12.60 -27.42 -11.63
CA VAL A 192 12.74 -27.58 -13.08
C VAL A 192 13.98 -28.41 -13.43
N LYS A 193 15.14 -28.04 -12.86
CA LYS A 193 16.39 -28.76 -13.08
C LYS A 193 16.31 -30.21 -12.60
N MET A 194 15.65 -30.46 -11.47
CA MET A 194 15.44 -31.82 -10.95
C MET A 194 14.57 -32.67 -11.88
N LEU A 195 13.46 -32.11 -12.38
CA LEU A 195 12.56 -32.80 -13.30
C LEU A 195 13.21 -33.07 -14.66
N GLU A 196 13.98 -32.13 -15.19
CA GLU A 196 14.75 -32.32 -16.41
C GLU A 196 15.80 -33.44 -16.27
N HIS A 197 16.43 -33.55 -15.09
CA HIS A 197 17.38 -34.63 -14.83
C HIS A 197 16.68 -35.98 -14.71
N LYS A 198 15.55 -36.06 -14.00
CA LYS A 198 14.73 -37.29 -13.89
C LYS A 198 14.24 -37.79 -15.26
N LYS A 199 13.94 -36.90 -16.21
CA LYS A 199 13.48 -37.27 -17.57
C LYS A 199 14.58 -37.78 -18.49
N LYS A 200 15.86 -37.59 -18.13
CA LYS A 200 17.02 -38.05 -18.90
C LYS A 200 17.58 -39.40 -18.43
N LEU A 201 17.10 -39.88 -17.28
CA LEU A 201 17.40 -41.20 -16.70
C LEU A 201 16.35 -42.21 -17.14
#